data_AF-A0A834H622-F1
#
_entry.id   AF-A0A834H622-F1
#
_cell.length_a   1.000
_cell.length_b   1.000
_cell.length_c   1.000
_cell.angle_alpha   90.00
_cell.angle_beta   90.00
_cell.angle_gamma   90.00
#
_symmetry.space_group_name_H-M   'P 1'
#
loop_
_entity.id
_entity.type
_entity.pdbx_description
1 polymer ?
#
loop_
_entity_poly.entity_id
_entity_poly.type
_entity_poly.pdbx_seq_one_letter_code
_entity_poly.pdbx_strand_id
1 'polypeptide(L)'
;MVVKSNGEEVQEPIKPEYDRKSELKAFDGTKTGVKGLVDAGVTKIPRIFIHDKSQLNDISTTSSVAPLFSVPIIDFKGVDEGSAQRTGIIKKVRDACENFGFFQVVNHGIDKYIMDDMIDGVLRFHEQDTEVKKGFYSRDVTRKFKYNSNFDLYTGPSTNWRDTMYCIMAPEPPEAQELPVVCRYKDQITRQHFMNTDVIFTAKKTEQITENRIQANNMIFSKRIAVDVALFCVSDFLNC
;
A
#
# COMPACT_ATOMS: atom_id res chain seq x y z
N MET A 1 12.66 -58.80 -43.58
CA MET A 1 13.61 -58.38 -42.53
C MET A 1 13.26 -56.93 -42.21
N VAL A 2 12.46 -56.71 -41.17
CA VAL A 2 11.88 -55.40 -40.86
C VAL A 2 12.90 -54.61 -40.04
N VAL A 3 13.28 -53.44 -40.56
CA VAL A 3 14.12 -52.44 -39.90
C VAL A 3 13.44 -51.97 -38.61
N LYS A 4 14.18 -51.93 -37.50
CA LYS A 4 13.82 -51.10 -36.35
C LYS A 4 15.06 -50.35 -35.88
N SER A 5 15.04 -49.05 -36.13
CA SER A 5 15.96 -48.04 -35.60
C SER A 5 15.66 -47.80 -34.12
N ASN A 6 16.66 -47.94 -33.26
CA ASN A 6 16.59 -47.48 -31.88
C ASN A 6 16.70 -45.95 -31.85
N GLY A 7 15.57 -45.27 -31.65
CA GLY A 7 15.56 -43.88 -31.23
C GLY A 7 15.59 -43.85 -29.70
N GLU A 8 16.71 -43.44 -29.11
CA GLU A 8 16.76 -43.07 -27.71
C GLU A 8 16.02 -41.73 -27.55
N GLU A 9 14.82 -41.77 -26.96
CA GLU A 9 14.13 -40.57 -26.48
C GLU A 9 14.91 -39.99 -25.31
N VAL A 10 15.58 -38.87 -25.55
CA VAL A 10 16.10 -38.01 -24.49
C VAL A 10 14.89 -37.42 -23.77
N GLN A 11 14.53 -38.00 -22.62
CA GLN A 11 13.55 -37.40 -21.71
C GLN A 11 14.12 -36.07 -21.21
N GLU A 12 13.54 -34.95 -21.64
CA GLU A 12 13.78 -33.66 -21.00
C GLU A 12 13.44 -33.78 -19.50
N PRO A 13 14.29 -33.25 -18.60
CA PRO A 13 14.01 -33.31 -17.18
C PRO A 13 12.70 -32.58 -16.90
N ILE A 14 11.72 -33.32 -16.36
CA ILE A 14 10.43 -32.79 -15.91
C ILE A 14 10.73 -31.65 -14.93
N LYS A 15 10.53 -30.40 -15.36
CA LYS A 15 10.66 -29.26 -14.46
C LYS A 15 9.65 -29.45 -13.33
N PRO A 16 10.07 -29.44 -12.06
CA PRO A 16 9.13 -29.58 -10.96
C PRO A 16 8.08 -28.48 -11.06
N GLU A 17 6.82 -28.88 -10.94
CA GLU A 17 5.69 -27.97 -10.95
C GLU A 17 5.87 -26.92 -9.84
N TYR A 18 5.63 -25.66 -10.17
CA TYR A 18 5.88 -24.56 -9.27
C TYR A 18 4.83 -24.51 -8.15
N ASP A 19 5.24 -24.81 -6.92
CA ASP A 19 4.38 -24.70 -5.74
C ASP A 19 4.43 -23.28 -5.14
N ARG A 20 3.57 -22.41 -5.68
CA ARG A 20 3.38 -21.04 -5.17
C ARG A 20 3.03 -21.02 -3.68
N LYS A 21 2.23 -21.97 -3.19
CA LYS A 21 1.73 -21.97 -1.80
C LYS A 21 2.87 -22.19 -0.80
N SER A 22 3.79 -23.08 -1.12
CA SER A 22 4.98 -23.32 -0.30
C SER A 22 5.91 -22.11 -0.30
N GLU A 23 6.11 -21.43 -1.44
CA GLU A 23 6.93 -20.20 -1.50
C GLU A 23 6.30 -19.06 -0.66
N LEU A 24 4.98 -18.86 -0.75
CA LEU A 24 4.28 -17.86 0.08
C LEU A 24 4.44 -18.14 1.58
N LYS A 25 4.29 -19.40 1.99
CA LYS A 25 4.48 -19.81 3.40
C LYS A 25 5.92 -19.60 3.87
N ALA A 26 6.90 -19.92 3.03
CA ALA A 26 8.31 -19.71 3.35
C ALA A 26 8.61 -18.21 3.52
N PHE A 27 8.15 -17.39 2.57
CA PHE A 27 8.26 -15.93 2.63
C PHE A 27 7.59 -15.35 3.88
N ASP A 28 6.31 -15.68 4.13
CA ASP A 28 5.57 -15.18 5.29
C ASP A 28 6.17 -15.66 6.62
N GLY A 29 6.69 -16.88 6.64
CA GLY A 29 7.33 -17.49 7.81
C GLY A 29 8.60 -16.77 8.26
N THR A 30 9.28 -16.05 7.35
CA THR A 30 10.43 -15.20 7.71
C THR A 30 10.02 -14.02 8.58
N LYS A 31 8.78 -13.52 8.42
CA LYS A 31 8.27 -12.30 9.07
C LYS A 31 9.14 -11.04 8.85
N THR A 32 10.03 -11.06 7.85
CA THR A 32 10.92 -9.93 7.55
C THR A 32 10.35 -9.02 6.47
N GLY A 33 9.42 -9.54 5.68
CA GLY A 33 8.86 -8.85 4.52
C GLY A 33 9.87 -8.66 3.38
N VAL A 34 9.52 -7.81 2.44
CA VAL A 34 10.32 -7.50 1.24
C VAL A 34 11.64 -6.83 1.63
N LYS A 35 11.65 -5.95 2.64
CA LYS A 35 12.89 -5.36 3.19
C LYS A 35 13.89 -6.44 3.60
N GLY A 36 13.44 -7.54 4.20
CA GLY A 36 14.33 -8.65 4.54
C GLY A 36 14.94 -9.36 3.33
N LEU A 37 14.22 -9.43 2.21
CA LEU A 37 14.77 -9.94 0.95
C LEU A 37 15.84 -8.99 0.40
N VAL A 38 15.54 -7.69 0.40
CA VAL A 38 16.48 -6.65 -0.07
C VAL A 38 17.75 -6.63 0.79
N ASP A 39 17.60 -6.66 2.12
CA ASP A 39 18.71 -6.64 3.07
C ASP A 39 19.57 -7.91 2.99
N ALA A 40 18.97 -9.05 2.63
CA ALA A 40 19.68 -10.29 2.34
C ALA A 40 20.42 -10.28 0.98
N GLY A 41 20.29 -9.21 0.19
CA GLY A 41 20.99 -9.04 -1.09
C GLY A 41 20.51 -10.02 -2.16
N VAL A 42 19.20 -10.34 -2.20
CA VAL A 42 18.65 -11.24 -3.22
C VAL A 42 19.01 -10.76 -4.63
N THR A 43 19.58 -11.64 -5.45
CA THR A 43 19.97 -11.32 -6.83
C THR A 43 18.89 -11.69 -7.85
N LYS A 44 17.84 -12.41 -7.41
CA LYS A 44 16.69 -12.80 -8.20
C LYS A 44 15.41 -12.53 -7.43
N ILE A 45 14.41 -11.99 -8.12
CA ILE A 45 13.09 -11.76 -7.55
C ILE A 45 12.39 -13.13 -7.38
N PRO A 46 11.87 -13.45 -6.17
CA PRO A 46 11.07 -14.64 -5.95
C PRO A 46 9.83 -14.67 -6.85
N ARG A 47 9.44 -15.86 -7.30
CA ARG A 47 8.44 -16.03 -8.37
C ARG A 47 7.05 -15.58 -7.92
N ILE A 48 6.78 -15.57 -6.60
CA ILE A 48 5.54 -15.01 -6.02
C ILE A 48 5.29 -13.54 -6.36
N PHE A 49 6.33 -12.75 -6.65
CA PHE A 49 6.23 -11.32 -7.01
C PHE A 49 6.22 -11.05 -8.52
N ILE A 50 6.51 -12.07 -9.33
CA ILE A 50 6.54 -11.94 -10.80
C ILE A 50 5.11 -12.08 -11.31
N HIS A 51 4.59 -11.00 -11.88
CA HIS A 51 3.28 -11.00 -12.52
C HIS A 51 3.40 -11.62 -13.92
N ASP A 52 2.46 -12.51 -14.27
CA ASP A 52 2.41 -13.06 -15.61
C ASP A 52 2.05 -11.95 -16.61
N LYS A 53 2.89 -11.79 -17.65
CA LYS A 53 2.68 -10.77 -18.69
C LYS A 53 1.36 -10.97 -19.44
N SER A 54 0.82 -12.19 -19.49
CA SER A 54 -0.51 -12.44 -20.07
C SER A 54 -1.65 -11.78 -19.28
N GLN A 55 -1.42 -11.45 -18.00
CA GLN A 55 -2.34 -10.65 -17.16
C GLN A 55 -2.07 -9.14 -17.25
N LEU A 56 -1.01 -8.71 -17.94
CA LEU A 56 -0.68 -7.30 -18.22
C LEU A 56 -1.25 -6.81 -19.56
N ASN A 57 -2.09 -7.60 -20.22
CA ASN A 57 -2.80 -7.25 -21.44
C ASN A 57 -3.81 -6.12 -21.18
N ASP A 58 -3.29 -4.87 -21.09
CA ASP A 58 -4.02 -3.62 -21.36
C ASP A 58 -3.14 -2.35 -21.26
N ILE A 59 -1.87 -2.42 -20.83
CA ILE A 59 -1.03 -1.21 -20.68
C ILE A 59 -0.23 -0.88 -21.96
N SER A 60 -0.06 -1.84 -22.87
CA SER A 60 0.69 -1.65 -24.12
C SER A 60 -0.24 -1.39 -25.30
N THR A 61 -0.76 -0.16 -25.43
CA THR A 61 -0.96 0.56 -26.72
C THR A 61 -1.85 1.79 -26.56
N THR A 62 -1.29 2.95 -26.17
CA THR A 62 -1.74 4.25 -26.71
C THR A 62 -0.58 5.24 -26.78
N SER A 63 0.37 5.00 -27.69
CA SER A 63 1.21 6.09 -28.26
C SER A 63 0.38 6.92 -29.26
N SER A 64 -0.81 7.34 -28.85
CA SER A 64 -1.55 8.42 -29.48
C SER A 64 -1.63 9.52 -28.44
N VAL A 65 -1.34 10.75 -28.83
CA VAL A 65 -1.43 11.95 -28.00
C VAL A 65 -2.85 12.07 -27.43
N ALA A 66 -3.13 11.33 -26.37
CA ALA A 66 -4.27 11.57 -25.51
C ALA A 66 -4.05 12.95 -24.90
N PRO A 67 -5.10 13.76 -24.71
CA PRO A 67 -4.96 15.01 -23.98
C PRO A 67 -4.24 14.69 -22.67
N LEU A 68 -3.19 15.46 -22.34
CA LEU A 68 -2.41 15.31 -21.11
C LEU A 68 -3.38 15.17 -19.93
N PHE A 69 -3.63 13.93 -19.53
CA PHE A 69 -4.54 13.63 -18.44
C PHE A 69 -3.86 14.13 -17.19
N SER A 70 -4.38 15.23 -16.64
CA SER A 70 -3.85 15.84 -15.43
C SER A 70 -4.79 15.52 -14.27
N VAL A 71 -4.21 15.04 -13.19
CA VAL A 71 -4.94 14.76 -11.95
C VAL A 71 -5.42 16.10 -11.38
N PRO A 72 -6.71 16.24 -11.01
CA PRO A 72 -7.20 17.48 -10.43
C PRO A 72 -6.45 17.85 -9.16
N ILE A 73 -6.06 19.13 -9.04
CA ILE A 73 -5.47 19.70 -7.82
C ILE A 73 -6.50 20.65 -7.20
N ILE A 74 -6.87 20.40 -5.95
CA ILE A 74 -7.86 21.20 -5.21
C ILE A 74 -7.16 21.98 -4.11
N ASP A 75 -7.28 23.29 -4.17
CA ASP A 75 -6.80 24.21 -3.13
C ASP A 75 -7.81 24.33 -1.99
N PHE A 76 -7.40 23.98 -0.78
CA PHE A 76 -8.21 24.03 0.44
C PHE A 76 -8.05 25.35 1.23
N LYS A 77 -7.27 26.30 0.71
CA LYS A 77 -7.11 27.61 1.33
C LYS A 77 -8.47 28.28 1.54
N GLY A 78 -8.71 28.73 2.77
CA GLY A 78 -9.96 29.40 3.15
C GLY A 78 -11.18 28.49 3.26
N VAL A 79 -11.02 27.16 3.35
CA VAL A 79 -12.12 26.22 3.58
C VAL A 79 -12.92 26.50 4.87
N ASP A 80 -12.26 27.14 5.84
CA ASP A 80 -12.86 27.53 7.13
C ASP A 80 -13.20 29.03 7.22
N GLU A 81 -12.90 29.82 6.17
CA GLU A 81 -13.07 31.29 6.18
C GLU A 81 -14.48 31.75 5.78
N GLY A 82 -15.35 30.85 5.25
CA GLY A 82 -16.72 31.23 4.88
C GLY A 82 -17.54 30.13 4.20
N SER A 83 -18.87 30.26 4.25
CA SER A 83 -19.81 29.26 3.69
C SER A 83 -19.72 29.15 2.16
N ALA A 84 -19.46 30.26 1.46
CA ALA A 84 -19.36 30.29 0.00
C ALA A 84 -18.09 29.60 -0.51
N GLN A 85 -16.93 29.91 0.09
CA GLN A 85 -15.63 29.30 -0.24
C GLN A 85 -15.67 27.79 0.02
N ARG A 86 -16.17 27.39 1.19
CA ARG A 86 -16.37 25.98 1.55
C ARG A 86 -17.26 25.26 0.54
N THR A 87 -18.38 25.88 0.13
CA THR A 87 -19.29 25.30 -0.88
C THR A 87 -18.59 25.10 -2.23
N GLY A 88 -17.76 26.06 -2.65
CA GLY A 88 -16.95 25.96 -3.86
C GLY A 88 -15.95 24.81 -3.81
N ILE A 89 -15.26 24.63 -2.68
CA ILE A 89 -14.30 23.52 -2.48
C ILE A 89 -15.03 22.17 -2.48
N ILE A 90 -16.15 22.05 -1.76
CA ILE A 90 -16.97 20.83 -1.74
C ILE A 90 -17.43 20.45 -3.15
N LYS A 91 -17.83 21.42 -3.96
CA LYS A 91 -18.20 21.18 -5.36
C LYS A 91 -17.02 20.60 -6.15
N LYS A 92 -15.83 21.19 -6.05
CA LYS A 92 -14.61 20.66 -6.72
C LYS A 92 -14.29 19.23 -6.28
N VAL A 93 -14.41 18.94 -4.98
CA VAL A 93 -14.18 17.59 -4.44
C VAL A 93 -15.17 16.59 -5.04
N ARG A 94 -16.46 16.92 -5.06
CA ARG A 94 -17.49 16.09 -5.69
C ARG A 94 -17.19 15.86 -7.17
N ASP A 95 -16.92 16.92 -7.91
CA ASP A 95 -16.64 16.85 -9.35
C ASP A 95 -15.41 15.96 -9.62
N ALA A 96 -14.36 16.06 -8.78
CA ALA A 96 -13.19 15.19 -8.91
C ALA A 96 -13.48 13.72 -8.55
N CYS A 97 -14.26 13.46 -7.50
CA CYS A 97 -14.69 12.11 -7.16
C CYS A 97 -15.53 11.46 -8.27
N GLU A 98 -16.47 12.20 -8.87
CA GLU A 98 -17.39 11.69 -9.90
C GLU A 98 -16.67 11.42 -11.23
N ASN A 99 -15.76 12.31 -11.63
CA ASN A 99 -15.14 12.24 -12.96
C ASN A 99 -13.77 11.53 -12.98
N PHE A 100 -13.03 11.57 -11.87
CA PHE A 100 -11.66 11.03 -11.79
C PHE A 100 -11.54 9.90 -10.77
N GLY A 101 -12.34 9.94 -9.69
CA GLY A 101 -12.22 9.00 -8.58
C GLY A 101 -11.01 9.24 -7.68
N PHE A 102 -10.19 10.27 -7.95
CA PHE A 102 -9.07 10.72 -7.12
C PHE A 102 -8.66 12.16 -7.47
N PHE A 103 -7.95 12.83 -6.55
CA PHE A 103 -7.44 14.19 -6.72
C PHE A 103 -6.30 14.47 -5.74
N GLN A 104 -5.52 15.52 -6.00
CA GLN A 104 -4.50 16.05 -5.08
C GLN A 104 -5.07 17.24 -4.30
N VAL A 105 -4.60 17.43 -3.07
CA VAL A 105 -4.98 18.57 -2.23
C VAL A 105 -3.76 19.40 -1.89
N VAL A 106 -3.89 20.73 -1.97
CA VAL A 106 -2.89 21.70 -1.48
C VAL A 106 -3.53 22.62 -0.46
N ASN A 107 -2.70 23.26 0.39
CA ASN A 107 -3.17 24.12 1.49
C ASN A 107 -4.17 23.40 2.41
N HIS A 108 -3.94 22.11 2.68
CA HIS A 108 -4.78 21.25 3.52
C HIS A 108 -4.72 21.58 5.02
N GLY A 109 -3.90 22.56 5.43
CA GLY A 109 -3.78 23.00 6.82
C GLY A 109 -2.91 22.11 7.72
N ILE A 110 -2.24 21.10 7.16
CA ILE A 110 -1.26 20.28 7.90
C ILE A 110 0.11 20.91 7.69
N ASP A 111 0.79 21.20 8.80
CA ASP A 111 2.12 21.81 8.77
C ASP A 111 3.13 20.89 8.06
N LYS A 112 4.04 21.49 7.29
CA LYS A 112 5.06 20.75 6.53
C LYS A 112 5.94 19.92 7.46
N TYR A 113 6.30 20.48 8.62
CA TYR A 113 7.12 19.77 9.61
C TYR A 113 6.48 18.44 10.04
N ILE A 114 5.14 18.41 10.19
CA ILE A 114 4.41 17.20 10.56
C ILE A 114 4.57 16.16 9.45
N MET A 115 4.33 16.53 8.18
CA MET A 115 4.49 15.60 7.06
C MET A 115 5.93 15.06 6.95
N ASP A 116 6.93 15.90 7.16
CA ASP A 116 8.34 15.50 7.14
C ASP A 116 8.67 14.52 8.28
N ASP A 117 8.25 14.81 9.52
CA ASP A 117 8.46 13.91 10.67
C ASP A 117 7.72 12.58 10.52
N MET A 118 6.57 12.59 9.83
CA MET A 118 5.85 11.37 9.49
C MET A 118 6.62 10.48 8.51
N ILE A 119 7.17 11.07 7.44
CA ILE A 119 8.01 10.34 6.48
C ILE A 119 9.24 9.79 7.21
N ASP A 120 9.91 10.62 8.02
CA ASP A 120 11.08 10.20 8.79
C ASP A 120 10.74 9.05 9.75
N GLY A 121 9.61 9.10 10.46
CA GLY A 121 9.23 8.03 11.37
C GLY A 121 8.95 6.68 10.69
N VAL A 122 8.42 6.69 9.46
CA VAL A 122 8.25 5.47 8.65
C VAL A 122 9.62 4.92 8.25
N LEU A 123 10.51 5.78 7.76
CA LEU A 123 11.88 5.39 7.42
C LEU A 123 12.61 4.82 8.64
N ARG A 124 12.55 5.51 9.79
CA ARG A 124 13.13 5.04 11.06
C ARG A 124 12.59 3.68 11.48
N PHE A 125 11.30 3.38 11.24
CA PHE A 125 10.74 2.05 11.52
C PHE A 125 11.32 0.98 10.58
N HIS A 126 11.35 1.23 9.27
CA HIS A 126 11.81 0.25 8.29
C HIS A 126 13.32 0.00 8.37
N GLU A 127 14.11 0.96 8.86
CA GLU A 127 15.54 0.82 9.12
C GLU A 127 15.89 0.22 10.49
N GLN A 128 14.90 -0.13 11.32
CA GLN A 128 15.18 -0.88 12.56
C GLN A 128 15.69 -2.29 12.27
N ASP A 129 16.39 -2.85 13.26
CA ASP A 129 16.78 -4.26 13.29
C ASP A 129 15.58 -5.17 12.99
N THR A 130 15.85 -6.19 12.16
CA THR A 130 14.84 -7.15 11.71
C THR A 130 14.10 -7.81 12.87
N GLU A 131 14.79 -8.15 13.96
CA GLU A 131 14.17 -8.78 15.13
C GLU A 131 13.18 -7.84 15.84
N VAL A 132 13.44 -6.52 15.85
CA VAL A 132 12.50 -5.54 16.40
C VAL A 132 11.24 -5.47 15.52
N LYS A 133 11.41 -5.37 14.20
CA LYS A 133 10.28 -5.33 13.25
C LYS A 133 9.43 -6.60 13.29
N LYS A 134 10.05 -7.77 13.45
CA LYS A 134 9.35 -9.07 13.58
C LYS A 134 8.34 -9.09 14.74
N GLY A 135 8.60 -8.36 15.84
CA GLY A 135 7.64 -8.24 16.96
C GLY A 135 6.32 -7.57 16.56
N PHE A 136 6.35 -6.73 15.52
CA PHE A 136 5.18 -6.08 14.96
C PHE A 136 4.61 -6.82 13.74
N TYR A 137 5.31 -7.83 13.21
CA TYR A 137 4.83 -8.59 12.06
C TYR A 137 3.57 -9.38 12.41
N SER A 138 2.46 -9.12 11.71
CA SER A 138 1.21 -9.82 11.97
C SER A 138 0.24 -9.81 10.79
N ARG A 139 -0.47 -10.92 10.62
CA ARG A 139 -1.67 -11.01 9.76
C ARG A 139 -2.98 -10.87 10.52
N ASP A 140 -2.94 -10.84 11.85
CA ASP A 140 -4.12 -10.60 12.69
C ASP A 140 -4.72 -9.22 12.39
N VAL A 141 -5.99 -9.20 12.02
CA VAL A 141 -6.74 -7.98 11.68
C VAL A 141 -7.18 -7.17 12.89
N THR A 142 -7.14 -7.77 14.08
CA THR A 142 -7.57 -7.13 15.33
C THR A 142 -6.47 -6.32 16.01
N ARG A 143 -5.19 -6.60 15.71
CA ARG A 143 -4.07 -5.81 16.24
C ARG A 143 -4.17 -4.36 15.76
N LYS A 144 -4.14 -3.42 16.71
CA LYS A 144 -4.20 -1.98 16.42
C LYS A 144 -3.01 -1.51 15.59
N PHE A 145 -1.79 -1.91 15.94
CA PHE A 145 -0.60 -1.69 15.11
C PHE A 145 -0.05 -3.03 14.61
N LYS A 146 0.29 -3.08 13.33
CA LYS A 146 0.96 -4.23 12.72
C LYS A 146 1.80 -3.83 11.51
N TYR A 147 2.76 -4.67 11.22
CA TYR A 147 3.57 -4.64 10.01
C TYR A 147 3.34 -5.94 9.24
N ASN A 148 3.23 -5.89 7.92
CA ASN A 148 3.27 -7.09 7.08
C ASN A 148 3.54 -6.75 5.61
N SER A 149 3.73 -7.80 4.80
CA SER A 149 3.74 -7.68 3.35
C SER A 149 2.45 -8.27 2.79
N ASN A 150 1.73 -7.47 2.01
CA ASN A 150 0.48 -7.82 1.33
C ASN A 150 -0.63 -8.30 2.28
N PHE A 151 -1.70 -7.52 2.42
CA PHE A 151 -2.83 -7.90 3.27
C PHE A 151 -3.53 -9.18 2.77
N ASP A 152 -3.50 -9.42 1.46
CA ASP A 152 -4.14 -10.51 0.74
C ASP A 152 -3.17 -11.62 0.28
N LEU A 153 -1.98 -11.73 0.90
CA LEU A 153 -0.89 -12.63 0.43
C LEU A 153 -1.33 -14.03 -0.03
N TYR A 154 -2.26 -14.66 0.70
CA TYR A 154 -2.71 -16.03 0.43
C TYR A 154 -3.92 -16.14 -0.50
N THR A 155 -4.64 -15.05 -0.72
CA THR A 155 -5.88 -15.00 -1.53
C THR A 155 -5.68 -14.26 -2.83
N GLY A 156 -4.69 -13.37 -2.91
CA GLY A 156 -4.37 -12.57 -4.07
C GLY A 156 -3.79 -13.41 -5.22
N PRO A 157 -4.13 -13.07 -6.47
CA PRO A 157 -3.59 -13.75 -7.65
C PRO A 157 -2.08 -13.49 -7.83
N SER A 158 -1.60 -12.36 -7.30
CA SER A 158 -0.20 -11.93 -7.32
C SER A 158 0.21 -11.35 -5.98
N THR A 159 1.51 -11.05 -5.82
CA THR A 159 2.07 -10.44 -4.62
C THR A 159 2.82 -9.18 -5.00
N ASN A 160 2.61 -8.09 -4.26
CA ASN A 160 3.29 -6.81 -4.49
C ASN A 160 4.65 -6.77 -3.81
N TRP A 161 5.63 -6.14 -4.46
CA TRP A 161 6.96 -5.86 -3.90
C TRP A 161 6.88 -4.67 -2.92
N ARG A 162 6.27 -4.90 -1.77
CA ARG A 162 5.93 -3.87 -0.79
C ARG A 162 5.83 -4.42 0.62
N ASP A 163 6.21 -3.59 1.58
CA ASP A 163 5.86 -3.76 2.98
C ASP A 163 4.95 -2.63 3.45
N THR A 164 4.07 -2.94 4.41
CA THR A 164 3.04 -2.02 4.91
C THR A 164 3.08 -1.96 6.43
N MET A 165 3.16 -0.74 6.96
CA MET A 165 2.79 -0.45 8.35
C MET A 165 1.31 -0.11 8.39
N TYR A 166 0.59 -0.73 9.31
CA TYR A 166 -0.84 -0.54 9.45
C TYR A 166 -1.20 -0.16 10.88
N CYS A 167 -2.00 0.89 11.04
CA CYS A 167 -2.45 1.37 12.34
C CYS A 167 -3.95 1.69 12.36
N ILE A 168 -4.69 1.09 13.29
CA ILE A 168 -6.10 1.37 13.56
C ILE A 168 -6.17 2.48 14.61
N MET A 169 -6.86 3.56 14.28
CA MET A 169 -6.79 4.81 15.04
C MET A 169 -8.12 5.24 15.63
N ALA A 170 -9.22 4.69 15.10
CA ALA A 170 -10.56 4.89 15.65
C ALA A 170 -11.31 3.55 15.75
N PRO A 171 -12.25 3.42 16.70
CA PRO A 171 -12.73 4.46 17.62
C PRO A 171 -11.72 4.81 18.72
N GLU A 172 -10.88 3.86 19.11
CA GLU A 172 -9.84 4.04 20.13
C GLU A 172 -8.45 3.89 19.52
N PRO A 173 -7.56 4.87 19.68
CA PRO A 173 -6.19 4.75 19.22
C PRO A 173 -5.43 3.65 19.98
N PRO A 174 -4.29 3.18 19.46
CA PRO A 174 -3.39 2.32 20.22
C PRO A 174 -2.78 3.08 21.39
N GLU A 175 -2.47 2.38 22.46
CA GLU A 175 -1.64 2.89 23.54
C GLU A 175 -0.21 3.13 23.05
N ALA A 176 0.55 4.00 23.73
CA ALA A 176 1.92 4.28 23.32
C ALA A 176 2.79 3.01 23.27
N GLN A 177 2.56 2.07 24.19
CA GLN A 177 3.28 0.81 24.31
C GLN A 177 3.02 -0.15 23.14
N GLU A 178 1.85 -0.05 22.50
CA GLU A 178 1.49 -0.85 21.33
C GLU A 178 2.20 -0.37 20.06
N LEU A 179 2.74 0.85 20.06
CA LEU A 179 3.49 1.42 18.95
C LEU A 179 5.00 1.13 19.06
N PRO A 180 5.70 0.99 17.91
CA PRO A 180 7.16 1.00 17.87
C PRO A 180 7.70 2.26 18.52
N VAL A 181 8.81 2.15 19.26
CA VAL A 181 9.39 3.28 20.01
C VAL A 181 9.65 4.49 19.10
N VAL A 182 10.13 4.25 17.88
CA VAL A 182 10.41 5.29 16.86
C VAL A 182 9.16 5.96 16.28
N CYS A 183 7.98 5.40 16.50
CA CYS A 183 6.68 5.94 16.08
C CYS A 183 5.88 6.51 17.27
N ARG A 184 6.47 6.59 18.47
CA ARG A 184 5.83 7.20 19.65
C ARG A 184 6.01 8.71 19.63
N TYR A 185 5.22 9.40 18.80
CA TYR A 185 5.20 10.86 18.77
C TYR A 185 4.68 11.42 20.10
N LYS A 186 5.44 12.37 20.66
CA LYS A 186 5.08 13.09 21.89
C LYS A 186 4.02 14.17 21.65
N ASP A 187 4.04 14.75 20.47
CA ASP A 187 3.04 15.73 20.05
C ASP A 187 1.73 15.01 19.66
N GLN A 188 0.64 15.37 20.33
CA GLN A 188 -0.68 14.83 20.05
C GLN A 188 -1.16 15.17 18.64
N ILE A 189 -0.74 16.31 18.09
CA ILE A 189 -1.13 16.76 16.75
C ILE A 189 -0.45 15.89 15.70
N THR A 190 0.87 15.71 15.79
CA THR A 190 1.63 14.79 14.94
C THR A 190 1.16 13.36 15.13
N ARG A 191 0.89 12.93 16.37
CA ARG A 191 0.28 11.61 16.64
C ARG A 191 -1.08 11.48 15.96
N GLN A 192 -1.90 12.51 15.91
CA GLN A 192 -3.20 12.48 15.26
C GLN A 192 -3.09 12.52 13.74
N HIS A 193 -2.11 13.23 13.17
CA HIS A 193 -1.90 13.39 11.71
C HIS A 193 -1.08 12.27 11.07
N PHE A 194 0.01 11.82 11.72
CA PHE A 194 0.71 10.56 11.42
C PHE A 194 -0.26 9.40 11.30
N MET A 195 -1.35 9.53 12.05
CA MET A 195 -2.41 8.57 12.24
C MET A 195 -3.76 8.93 11.55
N ASN A 196 -3.81 9.99 10.72
CA ASN A 196 -4.98 10.36 9.92
C ASN A 196 -4.69 10.48 8.40
N THR A 197 -3.48 10.19 7.92
CA THR A 197 -3.06 10.40 6.51
C THR A 197 -3.77 9.56 5.46
N ASP A 198 -4.65 8.62 5.85
CA ASP A 198 -5.54 7.94 4.90
C ASP A 198 -6.40 8.93 4.08
N VAL A 199 -6.57 10.16 4.57
CA VAL A 199 -7.32 11.22 3.86
C VAL A 199 -6.58 11.75 2.61
N ILE A 200 -5.26 11.63 2.51
CA ILE A 200 -4.51 12.22 1.37
C ILE A 200 -4.17 11.20 0.28
N PHE A 201 -4.02 9.92 0.60
CA PHE A 201 -3.62 8.90 -0.39
C PHE A 201 -4.73 7.96 -0.89
N THR A 202 -5.88 7.90 -0.21
CA THR A 202 -6.97 7.01 -0.66
C THR A 202 -8.33 7.72 -0.58
N ALA A 203 -8.57 8.63 -1.52
CA ALA A 203 -9.94 8.90 -1.96
C ALA A 203 -10.43 7.72 -2.83
N LYS A 204 -10.46 6.48 -2.31
CA LYS A 204 -11.20 5.41 -2.97
C LYS A 204 -12.67 5.65 -2.67
N LYS A 205 -13.48 5.72 -3.72
CA LYS A 205 -14.95 5.79 -3.73
C LYS A 205 -15.58 4.94 -2.61
N THR A 206 -15.83 5.54 -1.44
CA THR A 206 -16.81 5.00 -0.49
C THR A 206 -18.16 5.48 -0.99
N GLU A 207 -18.72 4.69 -1.89
CA GLU A 207 -19.96 4.91 -2.61
C GLU A 207 -21.15 5.00 -1.63
N GLN A 208 -22.06 5.95 -1.89
CA GLN A 208 -23.42 6.04 -1.35
C GLN A 208 -23.60 6.02 0.19
N ILE A 209 -23.74 7.19 0.82
CA ILE A 209 -24.76 7.56 1.85
C ILE A 209 -24.37 8.96 2.35
N THR A 210 -24.87 10.00 1.69
CA THR A 210 -24.99 11.33 2.31
C THR A 210 -26.15 12.10 1.70
N GLU A 211 -27.29 11.43 1.54
CA GLU A 211 -28.56 12.12 1.28
C GLU A 211 -29.56 12.05 2.43
N ASN A 212 -29.24 11.41 3.57
CA ASN A 212 -30.13 11.45 4.73
C ASN A 212 -29.36 11.74 6.02
N ARG A 213 -29.43 13.02 6.45
CA ARG A 213 -28.90 13.58 7.71
C ARG A 213 -29.36 12.86 8.99
N ILE A 214 -30.24 11.86 8.89
CA ILE A 214 -30.83 11.13 10.03
C ILE A 214 -30.13 9.78 10.29
N GLN A 215 -29.42 9.18 9.32
CA GLN A 215 -28.71 7.89 9.53
C GLN A 215 -27.21 8.03 9.86
N ALA A 216 -26.60 9.20 9.63
CA ALA A 216 -25.17 9.42 9.90
C ALA A 216 -24.79 9.35 11.40
N ASN A 217 -25.74 9.53 12.31
CA ASN A 217 -25.48 9.51 13.76
C ASN A 217 -25.22 8.09 14.33
N ASN A 218 -25.41 7.02 13.55
CA ASN A 218 -25.17 5.63 13.96
C ASN A 218 -24.04 4.94 13.17
N MET A 219 -23.27 5.66 12.35
CA MET A 219 -22.08 5.10 11.68
C MET A 219 -20.85 5.20 12.59
N ILE A 220 -20.33 4.05 13.03
CA ILE A 220 -19.00 3.96 13.62
C ILE A 220 -17.98 4.12 12.47
N PHE A 221 -17.41 5.32 12.34
CA PHE A 221 -16.32 5.54 11.39
C PHE A 221 -15.05 4.85 11.92
N SER A 222 -14.58 3.82 11.21
CA SER A 222 -13.23 3.25 11.43
C SER A 222 -12.23 4.11 10.66
N LYS A 223 -11.27 4.69 11.37
CA LYS A 223 -10.09 5.35 10.78
C LYS A 223 -8.92 4.38 10.86
N ARG A 224 -8.29 4.16 9.72
CA ARG A 224 -7.13 3.29 9.54
C ARG A 224 -6.02 4.15 8.94
N ILE A 225 -4.80 3.64 8.95
CA ILE A 225 -3.74 4.02 8.03
C ILE A 225 -3.05 2.78 7.54
N ALA A 226 -2.80 2.77 6.23
CA ALA A 226 -1.74 1.98 5.63
C ALA A 226 -0.64 2.93 5.14
N VAL A 227 0.57 2.82 5.70
CA VAL A 227 1.75 3.41 5.09
C VAL A 227 2.51 2.32 4.35
N ASP A 228 2.67 2.54 3.06
CA ASP A 228 3.31 1.59 2.18
C ASP A 228 4.73 2.05 1.84
N VAL A 229 5.70 1.17 2.09
CA VAL A 229 7.07 1.35 1.61
C VAL A 229 7.29 0.37 0.47
N ALA A 230 7.39 0.92 -0.74
CA ALA A 230 7.89 0.20 -1.91
C ALA A 230 9.41 0.41 -1.98
N LEU A 231 10.16 -0.67 -1.84
CA LEU A 231 11.61 -0.65 -2.02
C LEU A 231 11.95 -0.84 -3.49
N PHE A 232 13.11 -0.33 -3.92
CA PHE A 232 13.60 -0.55 -5.27
C PHE A 232 13.59 -2.05 -5.60
N CYS A 233 13.00 -2.39 -6.74
CA CYS A 233 12.92 -3.77 -7.20
C CYS A 233 14.20 -4.12 -7.96
N VAL A 234 14.73 -5.32 -7.76
CA VAL A 234 15.97 -5.77 -8.44
C VAL A 234 15.80 -5.80 -9.98
N SER A 235 14.56 -5.93 -10.48
CA SER A 235 14.25 -5.82 -11.91
C SER A 235 14.54 -4.44 -12.48
N ASP A 236 14.45 -3.40 -11.65
CA ASP A 236 14.69 -2.01 -12.08
C ASP A 236 16.19 -1.77 -12.32
N PHE A 237 17.06 -2.59 -11.70
CA PHE A 237 18.51 -2.59 -11.90
C PHE A 237 18.98 -3.57 -13.00
N LEU A 238 18.20 -4.60 -13.32
CA LEU A 238 18.54 -5.63 -14.30
C LEU A 238 17.99 -5.35 -15.72
N ASN A 239 17.43 -4.16 -15.97
CA ASN A 239 17.20 -3.68 -17.32
C ASN A 239 18.51 -3.16 -17.94
N CYS A 240 19.37 -4.11 -18.35
CA CYS A 240 20.33 -3.99 -19.44
C CYS A 240 20.07 -5.14 -20.42
#